data_AF-A0A3B0Z3W1-F1
#
_entry.id   AF-A0A3B0Z3W1-F1
#
_cell.length_a   1.000
_cell.length_b   1.000
_cell.length_c   1.000
_cell.angle_alpha   90.00
_cell.angle_beta   90.00
_cell.angle_gamma   90.00
#
_symmetry.space_group_name_H-M   'P 1'
#
loop_
_entity.id
_entity.type
_entity.pdbx_description
1 polymer ?
#
loop_
_entity_poly.entity_id
_entity_poly.type
_entity_poly.pdbx_seq_one_letter_code
_entity_poly.pdbx_strand_id
1 'polypeptide(L)'
;MKYFTFYIATLLMLHFPGNTLAQSENLSPPDSAQAEVVMNQYFTALAGGDIATLKVLLGGKLKAKRVLLLNNPEYTNYLVTTYANASFQILDIYSNSPNTVLIDVLISFGLEESIRKAYTLKHSTSSNTVMPYQIIGEVTAANLGSP
;
A
#
# COMPACT_ATOMS: atom_id res chain seq x y z
N MET A 1 -14.80 59.08 41.53
CA MET A 1 -13.43 59.06 40.97
C MET A 1 -12.95 57.61 41.06
N LYS A 2 -13.22 56.78 40.05
CA LYS A 2 -12.34 56.40 38.92
C LYS A 2 -10.89 56.08 39.33
N TYR A 3 -10.61 54.79 39.54
CA TYR A 3 -9.35 54.15 39.12
C TYR A 3 -9.69 52.80 38.50
N PHE A 4 -9.31 52.67 37.24
CA PHE A 4 -9.61 51.58 36.32
C PHE A 4 -8.27 50.87 36.12
N THR A 5 -8.05 49.72 36.78
CA THR A 5 -6.81 48.96 36.62
C THR A 5 -7.03 47.92 35.54
N PHE A 6 -6.52 48.23 34.34
CA PHE A 6 -6.34 47.28 33.25
C PHE A 6 -5.19 46.32 33.61
N TYR A 7 -5.49 45.03 33.77
CA TYR A 7 -4.49 43.99 33.60
C TYR A 7 -4.48 43.59 32.11
N ILE A 8 -3.46 44.03 31.40
CA ILE A 8 -3.18 43.55 30.04
C ILE A 8 -2.56 42.16 30.19
N ALA A 9 -3.36 41.12 29.98
CA ALA A 9 -2.87 39.77 29.80
C ALA A 9 -2.19 39.69 28.43
N THR A 10 -0.86 39.75 28.44
CA THR A 10 -0.02 39.51 27.26
C THR A 10 -0.20 38.05 26.82
N LEU A 11 -1.08 37.83 25.86
CA LEU A 11 -1.28 36.53 25.23
C LEU A 11 -0.07 36.25 24.31
N LEU A 12 0.84 35.42 24.80
CA LEU A 12 1.96 34.87 24.05
C LEU A 12 1.41 33.96 22.94
N MET A 13 1.33 34.46 21.70
CA MET A 13 1.03 33.64 20.53
C MET A 13 2.24 32.75 20.22
N LEU A 14 2.23 31.54 20.79
CA LEU A 14 3.05 30.44 20.32
C LEU A 14 2.65 30.15 18.87
N HIS A 15 3.52 30.56 17.94
CA HIS A 15 3.48 30.11 16.56
C HIS A 15 3.81 28.62 16.54
N PHE A 16 2.78 27.78 16.56
CA PHE A 16 2.93 26.40 16.13
C PHE A 16 3.23 26.42 14.63
N PRO A 17 4.39 25.96 14.16
CA PRO A 17 4.54 25.62 12.75
C PRO A 17 3.49 24.54 12.48
N GLY A 18 2.50 24.90 11.66
CA GLY A 18 1.46 23.98 11.26
C GLY A 18 2.10 22.72 10.71
N ASN A 19 1.82 21.59 11.34
CA ASN A 19 2.01 20.30 10.72
C ASN A 19 1.15 20.30 9.45
N THR A 20 1.78 20.52 8.31
CA THR A 20 1.19 20.30 7.00
C THR A 20 0.80 18.83 6.98
N LEU A 21 -0.48 18.55 7.19
CA LEU A 21 -1.08 17.29 6.77
C LEU A 21 -0.70 17.16 5.29
N ALA A 22 0.10 16.14 4.97
CA ALA A 22 0.45 15.81 3.61
C ALA A 22 -0.87 15.75 2.83
N GLN A 23 -1.07 16.73 1.95
CA GLN A 23 -2.20 16.74 1.03
C GLN A 23 -2.07 15.46 0.23
N SER A 24 -3.05 14.58 0.37
CA SER A 24 -3.26 13.46 -0.53
C SER A 24 -3.45 14.07 -1.92
N GLU A 25 -2.41 14.03 -2.75
CA GLU A 25 -2.59 14.30 -4.18
C GLU A 25 -3.53 13.22 -4.69
N ASN A 26 -4.77 13.60 -5.04
CA ASN A 26 -5.73 12.71 -5.65
C ASN A 26 -5.07 12.04 -6.85
N LEU A 27 -4.93 10.72 -6.77
CA LEU A 27 -4.35 9.93 -7.84
C LEU A 27 -5.22 10.11 -9.09
N SER A 28 -4.60 10.24 -10.27
CA SER A 28 -5.37 10.39 -11.49
C SER A 28 -6.23 9.11 -11.70
N PRO A 29 -7.49 9.23 -12.18
CA PRO A 29 -8.34 8.05 -12.38
C PRO A 29 -7.70 6.94 -13.24
N PRO A 30 -6.92 7.24 -14.30
CA PRO A 30 -6.17 6.23 -15.04
C PRO A 30 -5.14 5.47 -14.20
N ASP A 31 -4.40 6.15 -13.33
CA ASP A 31 -3.38 5.53 -12.49
C ASP A 31 -4.01 4.63 -11.42
N SER A 32 -5.15 5.05 -10.87
CA SER A 32 -5.94 4.22 -9.93
C SER A 32 -6.40 2.92 -10.60
N ALA A 33 -6.98 3.01 -11.80
CA ALA A 33 -7.45 1.84 -12.54
C ALA A 33 -6.30 0.87 -12.87
N GLN A 34 -5.13 1.39 -13.26
CA GLN A 34 -3.96 0.54 -13.52
C GLN A 34 -3.41 -0.12 -12.25
N ALA A 35 -3.40 0.59 -11.12
CA ALA A 35 -3.01 0.06 -9.83
C ALA A 35 -3.94 -1.08 -9.39
N GLU A 36 -5.25 -0.92 -9.56
CA GLU A 36 -6.25 -1.96 -9.30
C GLU A 36 -6.04 -3.22 -10.17
N VAL A 37 -5.78 -3.04 -11.47
CA VAL A 37 -5.49 -4.16 -12.38
C VAL A 37 -4.29 -4.97 -11.91
N VAL A 38 -3.22 -4.29 -11.49
CA VAL A 38 -2.00 -4.94 -10.98
C VAL A 38 -2.29 -5.73 -9.69
N MET A 39 -3.10 -5.18 -8.79
CA MET A 39 -3.49 -5.90 -7.57
C MET A 39 -4.39 -7.09 -7.85
N ASN A 40 -5.35 -6.96 -8.76
CA ASN A 40 -6.22 -8.06 -9.18
C ASN A 40 -5.40 -9.22 -9.77
N GLN A 41 -4.45 -8.91 -10.66
CA GLN A 41 -3.55 -9.92 -11.23
C GLN A 41 -2.66 -10.56 -10.16
N TYR A 42 -2.15 -9.76 -9.22
CA TYR A 42 -1.32 -10.26 -8.13
C TYR A 42 -2.07 -11.25 -7.23
N PHE A 43 -3.28 -10.89 -6.77
CA PHE A 43 -4.06 -11.79 -5.92
C PHE A 43 -4.58 -13.01 -6.67
N THR A 44 -4.91 -12.88 -7.96
CA THR A 44 -5.23 -14.03 -8.82
C THR A 44 -4.04 -14.98 -8.93
N ALA A 45 -2.83 -14.45 -9.10
CA ALA A 45 -1.61 -15.25 -9.16
C ALA A 45 -1.27 -15.92 -7.81
N LEU A 46 -1.57 -15.27 -6.68
CA LEU A 46 -1.46 -15.90 -5.37
C LEU A 46 -2.44 -17.07 -5.22
N ALA A 47 -3.72 -16.88 -5.54
CA ALA A 47 -4.74 -17.93 -5.44
C ALA A 47 -4.47 -19.12 -6.39
N GLY A 48 -3.96 -18.84 -7.60
CA GLY A 48 -3.62 -19.86 -8.59
C GLY A 48 -2.22 -20.46 -8.47
N GLY A 49 -1.38 -19.96 -7.56
CA GLY A 49 0.03 -20.37 -7.47
C GLY A 49 0.85 -20.03 -8.73
N ASP A 50 0.48 -19.00 -9.48
CA ASP A 50 1.17 -18.60 -10.71
C ASP A 50 2.48 -17.85 -10.41
N ILE A 51 3.53 -18.63 -10.23
CA ILE A 51 4.88 -18.13 -9.96
C ILE A 51 5.42 -17.24 -11.09
N ALA A 52 5.06 -17.52 -12.35
CA ALA A 52 5.56 -16.74 -13.49
C ALA A 52 5.01 -15.31 -13.44
N THR A 53 3.71 -15.16 -13.20
CA THR A 53 3.06 -13.86 -13.03
C THR A 53 3.61 -13.12 -11.81
N LEU A 54 3.77 -13.81 -10.66
CA LEU A 54 4.37 -13.20 -9.46
C LEU A 54 5.79 -12.67 -9.72
N LYS A 55 6.61 -13.37 -10.51
CA LYS A 55 7.96 -12.90 -10.88
C LYS A 55 7.95 -11.64 -11.73
N VAL A 56 6.89 -11.41 -12.51
CA VAL A 56 6.73 -10.21 -13.35
C VAL A 56 6.21 -9.02 -12.52
N LEU A 57 5.20 -9.26 -11.68
CA LEU A 57 4.53 -8.23 -10.88
C LEU A 57 5.40 -7.73 -9.71
N LEU A 58 6.23 -8.58 -9.12
CA LEU A 58 7.10 -8.20 -8.02
C LEU A 58 8.35 -7.50 -8.55
N GLY A 59 8.67 -6.34 -7.96
CA GLY A 59 9.85 -5.53 -8.29
C GLY A 59 10.75 -5.26 -7.09
N GLY A 60 11.90 -4.63 -7.37
CA GLY A 60 12.80 -4.07 -6.37
C GLY A 60 13.19 -5.04 -5.23
N LYS A 61 13.20 -4.51 -4.00
CA LYS A 61 13.58 -5.27 -2.79
C LYS A 61 12.58 -6.39 -2.47
N LEU A 62 11.30 -6.24 -2.77
CA LEU A 62 10.29 -7.26 -2.50
C LEU A 62 10.53 -8.52 -3.35
N LYS A 63 10.84 -8.35 -4.64
CA LYS A 63 11.25 -9.47 -5.50
C LYS A 63 12.49 -10.17 -4.97
N ALA A 64 13.52 -9.41 -4.59
CA ALA A 64 14.75 -9.95 -4.03
C ALA A 64 14.50 -10.76 -2.74
N LYS A 65 13.66 -10.25 -1.83
CA LYS A 65 13.26 -10.96 -0.61
C LYS A 65 12.55 -12.28 -0.89
N ARG A 66 11.76 -12.34 -1.95
CA ARG A 66 10.93 -13.50 -2.29
C ARG A 66 11.56 -14.43 -3.32
N VAL A 67 12.74 -14.13 -3.85
CA VAL A 67 13.34 -14.89 -4.95
C VAL A 67 13.53 -16.37 -4.63
N LEU A 68 13.90 -16.69 -3.38
CA LEU A 68 14.07 -18.08 -2.93
C LEU A 68 12.74 -18.83 -2.90
N LEU A 69 11.68 -18.18 -2.40
CA LEU A 69 10.32 -18.74 -2.40
C LEU A 69 9.80 -18.92 -3.84
N LEU A 70 9.98 -17.90 -4.69
CA LEU A 70 9.57 -17.92 -6.10
C LEU A 70 10.35 -18.95 -6.95
N ASN A 71 11.43 -19.53 -6.43
CA ASN A 71 12.17 -20.61 -7.10
C ASN A 71 11.98 -21.96 -6.41
N ASN A 72 11.24 -22.03 -5.30
CA ASN A 72 10.91 -23.27 -4.63
C ASN A 72 9.68 -23.91 -5.31
N PRO A 73 9.80 -25.13 -5.86
CA PRO A 73 8.67 -25.84 -6.48
C PRO A 73 7.48 -26.07 -5.53
N GLU A 74 7.72 -26.22 -4.23
CA GLU A 74 6.65 -26.45 -3.25
C GLU A 74 5.84 -25.18 -2.94
N TYR A 75 6.39 -24.00 -3.27
CA TYR A 75 5.76 -22.73 -2.96
C TYR A 75 4.45 -22.53 -3.71
N THR A 76 4.32 -23.08 -4.92
CA THR A 76 3.05 -23.10 -5.68
C THR A 76 1.92 -23.73 -4.86
N ASN A 77 2.15 -24.92 -4.30
CA ASN A 77 1.13 -25.63 -3.53
C ASN A 77 0.81 -24.90 -2.23
N TYR A 78 1.82 -24.33 -1.58
CA TYR A 78 1.63 -23.49 -0.40
C TYR A 78 0.71 -22.30 -0.71
N LEU A 79 0.95 -21.59 -1.82
CA LEU A 79 0.15 -20.44 -2.24
C LEU A 79 -1.31 -20.84 -2.50
N VAL A 80 -1.53 -21.86 -3.32
CA VAL A 80 -2.89 -22.34 -3.61
C VAL A 80 -3.62 -22.72 -2.33
N THR A 81 -2.96 -23.47 -1.44
CA THR A 81 -3.57 -23.89 -0.16
C THR A 81 -3.91 -22.70 0.73
N THR A 82 -2.99 -21.73 0.83
CA THR A 82 -3.14 -20.55 1.70
C THR A 82 -4.20 -19.58 1.17
N TYR A 83 -4.28 -19.41 -0.15
CA TYR A 83 -5.12 -18.40 -0.78
C TYR A 83 -6.38 -18.96 -1.46
N ALA A 84 -6.65 -20.27 -1.38
CA ALA A 84 -7.80 -20.93 -2.02
C ALA A 84 -9.15 -20.27 -1.69
N ASN A 85 -9.30 -19.83 -0.43
CA ASN A 85 -10.50 -19.18 0.09
C ASN A 85 -10.24 -17.72 0.49
N ALA A 86 -9.18 -17.12 -0.07
CA ALA A 86 -8.86 -15.73 0.21
C ALA A 86 -9.65 -14.79 -0.72
N SER A 87 -10.26 -13.77 -0.14
CA SER A 87 -10.76 -12.62 -0.87
C SER A 87 -9.96 -11.38 -0.49
N PHE A 88 -9.86 -10.41 -1.40
CA PHE A 88 -9.26 -9.12 -1.09
C PHE A 88 -10.21 -7.99 -1.44
N GLN A 89 -10.10 -6.91 -0.68
CA GLN A 89 -10.82 -5.67 -0.89
C GLN A 89 -9.82 -4.53 -0.83
N ILE A 90 -9.75 -3.73 -1.91
CA ILE A 90 -9.01 -2.47 -1.88
C ILE A 90 -9.83 -1.48 -1.06
N LEU A 91 -9.22 -0.97 0.02
CA LEU A 91 -9.82 0.00 0.92
C LEU A 91 -9.55 1.43 0.46
N ASP A 92 -8.32 1.68 0.00
CA ASP A 92 -7.88 3.00 -0.44
C ASP A 92 -6.70 2.91 -1.40
N ILE A 93 -6.56 3.92 -2.26
CA ILE A 93 -5.47 4.08 -3.22
C ILE A 93 -5.01 5.53 -3.19
N TYR A 94 -3.73 5.76 -2.90
CA TYR A 94 -3.18 7.10 -2.75
C TYR A 94 -1.84 7.25 -3.47
N SER A 95 -1.66 8.42 -4.09
CA SER A 95 -0.35 8.80 -4.63
C SER A 95 0.58 9.13 -3.47
N ASN A 96 1.76 8.52 -3.43
CA ASN A 96 2.81 8.82 -2.45
C ASN A 96 3.91 9.69 -3.04
N SER A 97 4.16 9.55 -4.35
CA SER A 97 5.07 10.39 -5.14
C SER A 97 4.75 10.22 -6.63
N PRO A 98 5.30 11.03 -7.55
CA PRO A 98 4.91 11.03 -8.96
C PRO A 98 4.98 9.68 -9.69
N ASN A 99 5.68 8.69 -9.14
CA ASN A 99 5.81 7.35 -9.72
C ASN A 99 5.49 6.24 -8.72
N THR A 100 4.88 6.56 -7.57
CA THR A 100 4.62 5.59 -6.50
C THR A 100 3.20 5.71 -6.00
N VAL A 101 2.49 4.58 -6.02
CA VAL A 101 1.13 4.44 -5.51
C VAL A 101 1.19 3.55 -4.26
N LEU A 102 0.44 3.94 -3.24
CA LEU A 102 0.19 3.12 -2.07
C LEU A 102 -1.25 2.62 -2.10
N ILE A 103 -1.43 1.35 -1.79
CA ILE A 103 -2.72 0.68 -1.84
C ILE A 103 -2.94 -0.01 -0.51
N ASP A 104 -4.04 0.31 0.13
CA ASP A 104 -4.47 -0.35 1.34
C ASP A 104 -5.48 -1.45 1.00
N VAL A 105 -5.23 -2.65 1.51
CA VAL A 105 -5.98 -3.85 1.15
C VAL A 105 -6.33 -4.63 2.41
N LEU A 106 -7.61 -4.99 2.53
CA LEU A 106 -8.06 -6.01 3.45
C LEU A 106 -8.05 -7.37 2.74
N ILE A 107 -7.34 -8.33 3.31
CA ILE A 107 -7.31 -9.72 2.83
C ILE A 107 -8.06 -10.56 3.86
N SER A 108 -9.11 -11.25 3.44
CA SER A 108 -9.89 -12.15 4.29
C SER A 108 -9.64 -13.59 3.89
N PHE A 109 -9.31 -14.45 4.85
CA PHE A 109 -9.10 -15.88 4.67
C PHE A 109 -10.31 -16.62 5.22
N GLY A 110 -11.27 -16.93 4.35
CA GLY A 110 -12.58 -17.43 4.78
C GLY A 110 -13.33 -16.42 5.65
N LEU A 111 -14.01 -16.91 6.70
CA LEU A 111 -14.83 -16.09 7.60
C LEU A 111 -14.13 -15.70 8.91
N GLU A 112 -12.95 -16.26 9.18
CA GLU A 112 -12.36 -16.23 10.53
C GLU A 112 -11.20 -15.25 10.66
N GLU A 113 -10.39 -15.09 9.62
CA GLU A 113 -9.20 -14.26 9.67
C GLU A 113 -9.23 -13.17 8.61
N SER A 114 -8.84 -11.96 8.99
CA SER A 114 -8.58 -10.89 8.04
C SER A 114 -7.33 -10.11 8.42
N ILE A 115 -6.54 -9.76 7.42
CA ILE A 115 -5.28 -9.04 7.58
C ILE A 115 -5.33 -7.81 6.68
N ARG A 116 -5.08 -6.63 7.26
CA ARG A 116 -4.90 -5.39 6.51
C ARG A 116 -3.43 -5.21 6.12
N LYS A 117 -3.17 -4.94 4.85
CA LYS A 117 -1.83 -4.73 4.28
C LYS A 117 -1.79 -3.50 3.41
N ALA A 118 -0.70 -2.75 3.53
CA ALA A 118 -0.36 -1.68 2.60
C ALA A 118 0.65 -2.20 1.57
N TYR A 119 0.37 -1.97 0.29
CA TYR A 119 1.24 -2.29 -0.83
C TYR A 119 1.80 -1.01 -1.44
N THR A 120 3.06 -1.05 -1.85
CA THR A 120 3.70 0.03 -2.59
C THR A 120 3.95 -0.42 -4.01
N LEU A 121 3.30 0.26 -4.97
CA LEU A 121 3.48 0.08 -6.39
C LEU A 121 4.37 1.20 -6.91
N LYS A 122 5.31 0.85 -7.80
CA LYS A 122 6.15 1.82 -8.48
C LYS A 122 5.99 1.67 -9.98
N HIS A 123 5.87 2.80 -10.68
CA HIS A 123 5.80 2.81 -12.13
C HIS A 123 7.05 2.12 -12.70
N SER A 124 6.85 1.13 -13.56
CA SER A 124 7.94 0.44 -14.21
C SER A 124 8.54 1.37 -15.26
N THR A 125 9.79 1.78 -15.06
CA THR A 125 10.54 2.56 -16.06
C THR A 125 11.22 1.67 -17.10
N SER A 126 11.08 0.35 -16.99
CA SER A 126 11.65 -0.58 -17.96
C SER A 126 10.78 -0.66 -19.20
N SER A 127 11.37 -0.37 -20.35
CA SER A 127 10.73 -0.45 -21.67
C SER A 127 10.22 -1.85 -22.05
N ASN A 128 10.61 -2.88 -21.28
CA ASN A 128 10.26 -4.28 -21.54
C ASN A 128 9.19 -4.83 -20.58
N THR A 129 8.62 -4.00 -19.71
CA THR A 129 7.58 -4.45 -18.78
C THR A 129 6.20 -4.21 -19.40
N VAL A 130 5.45 -5.30 -19.58
CA VAL A 130 4.06 -5.28 -20.09
C VAL A 130 3.11 -4.54 -19.13
N MET A 131 3.47 -4.47 -17.85
CA MET A 131 2.68 -3.82 -16.81
C MET A 131 3.24 -2.44 -16.43
N PRO A 132 2.39 -1.41 -16.29
CA PRO A 132 2.82 -0.05 -15.95
C PRO A 132 3.35 0.07 -14.52
N TYR A 133 2.97 -0.83 -13.61
CA TYR A 133 3.45 -0.86 -12.22
C TYR A 133 4.04 -2.21 -11.83
N GLN A 134 4.94 -2.15 -10.83
CA GLN A 134 5.41 -3.31 -10.08
C GLN A 134 5.21 -3.10 -8.58
N ILE A 135 4.90 -4.17 -7.87
CA ILE A 135 4.79 -4.16 -6.41
C ILE A 135 6.21 -4.24 -5.83
N ILE A 136 6.64 -3.16 -5.19
CA ILE A 136 8.00 -3.01 -4.65
C ILE A 136 8.07 -3.12 -3.13
N GLY A 137 6.92 -3.08 -2.46
CA GLY A 137 6.81 -3.13 -1.01
C GLY A 137 5.46 -3.67 -0.54
N GLU A 138 5.48 -4.29 0.64
CA GLU A 138 4.29 -4.71 1.38
C GLU A 138 4.57 -4.51 2.87
N VAL A 139 3.57 -4.09 3.63
CA VAL A 139 3.63 -3.91 5.09
C VAL A 139 2.31 -4.37 5.70
N THR A 140 2.37 -5.21 6.72
CA THR A 140 1.18 -5.59 7.50
C THR A 140 0.85 -4.48 8.49
N ALA A 141 -0.42 -4.05 8.52
CA ALA A 141 -0.88 -2.89 9.28
C ALA A 141 -0.82 -3.05 10.81
N ALA A 142 -0.41 -4.22 11.34
CA ALA A 142 -0.17 -4.41 12.78
C ALA A 142 0.89 -3.46 13.39
N ASN A 143 1.63 -2.72 12.55
CA ASN A 143 2.63 -1.72 12.93
C ASN A 143 2.28 -0.29 12.49
N LEU A 144 1.06 -0.03 12.02
CA LEU A 144 0.58 1.33 11.85
C LEU A 144 -0.06 1.72 13.18
N GLY A 145 0.71 2.41 14.02
CA GLY A 145 0.23 2.89 15.31
C GLY A 145 -1.17 3.49 15.15
N SER A 146 -2.09 3.04 15.99
CA SER A 146 -3.40 3.68 16.12
C SER A 146 -3.17 5.19 16.31
N PRO A 147 -3.95 6.05 15.64
CA PRO A 147 -3.86 7.49 15.85
C PRO A 147 -4.06 7.87 17.31
#